data_AF-A0A2V5MDT3-F1
#
_entry.id   AF-A0A2V5MDT3-F1
#
_cell.length_a   1.000
_cell.length_b   1.000
_cell.length_c   1.000
_cell.angle_alpha   90.00
_cell.angle_beta   90.00
_cell.angle_gamma   90.00
#
_symmetry.space_group_name_H-M   'P 1'
#
loop_
_entity.id
_entity.type
_entity.pdbx_description
1 polymer ?
#
loop_
_entity_poly.entity_id
_entity_poly.type
_entity_poly.pdbx_seq_one_letter_code
_entity_poly.pdbx_strand_id
1 'polypeptide(L)'
;MSAPELELIDTGVFNEDRYFDVFAEYAKFSENDILIRLTIANRGPEKAMLHLLPTLWFRNTWSWGPIPEESTNKPSITLERDRLVRAQHDVLGNYQLAFEGNAKPLFTDNETNSARIHNYPNGQLFVKDAFDEYVVHGRADAVNAQNIGTKFAAHYVLETEPGKSEVVRLRLSETGEAPLDPFAGFDEVFAQSMKEADEFYDAVIPSEMDKESKKVARQGYAGLLWSKQFYQYCIREWLSGDPAQPAPPAERHFGRNREWTHLFNRDVISMPDKWEYPWFAAWDLAFHMIPFSKVDPHFAKTQLILFLREWYMHPNGQIPAYEFAFGDVNPPVHAWAAWRVYKMTGPRGQRDTAFLESVFQKLLLNFTWWVNRKDAEGNNLFSGGFLGLDNIGVFDRSKPLPTGGFLQQADGTAWMGFYCLTMLSMALELAQTNPVYEDMASKFFEHFIGITDAMNSLGGTGLWDEEDGFYYDQLKIDGQMIPLRTRSCVGLLPLIAVENLETAKINKLPGFKKRMEWFLNYRKDLASLVTY
;
A
#
# COMPACT_ATOMS: atom_id res chain seq x y z
N MET A 1 2.91 32.63 13.01
CA MET A 1 2.91 32.12 11.62
C MET A 1 4.22 31.39 11.44
N SER A 2 4.19 30.07 11.24
CA SER A 2 5.38 29.35 10.77
C SER A 2 5.79 29.92 9.42
N ALA A 3 7.09 30.08 9.18
CA ALA A 3 7.56 30.33 7.82
C ALA A 3 7.11 29.15 6.93
N PRO A 4 6.76 29.38 5.66
CA PRO A 4 6.49 28.29 4.73
C PRO A 4 7.71 27.37 4.63
N GLU A 5 7.46 26.09 4.31
CA GLU A 5 8.53 25.14 4.01
C GLU A 5 9.33 25.63 2.80
N LEU A 6 10.65 25.52 2.87
CA LEU A 6 11.55 25.91 1.79
C LEU A 6 11.61 24.80 0.76
N GLU A 7 11.04 25.02 -0.42
CA GLU A 7 11.05 24.06 -1.52
C GLU A 7 12.30 24.23 -2.41
N LEU A 8 12.66 23.20 -3.18
CA LEU A 8 13.80 23.28 -4.11
C LEU A 8 13.61 24.40 -5.15
N ILE A 9 12.37 24.69 -5.54
CA ILE A 9 12.03 25.78 -6.47
C ILE A 9 12.33 27.16 -5.88
N ASP A 10 12.21 27.33 -4.56
CA ASP A 10 12.46 28.61 -3.88
C ASP A 10 13.95 28.98 -3.87
N THR A 11 14.84 28.01 -4.08
CA THR A 11 16.29 28.25 -4.18
C THR A 11 16.69 28.99 -5.46
N GLY A 12 15.80 29.05 -6.45
CA GLY A 12 16.08 29.60 -7.78
C GLY A 12 16.96 28.72 -8.66
N VAL A 13 17.32 27.49 -8.23
CA VAL A 13 18.14 26.55 -9.00
C VAL A 13 17.52 26.20 -10.36
N PHE A 14 16.19 26.28 -10.48
CA PHE A 14 15.44 26.02 -11.71
C PHE A 14 15.14 27.26 -12.56
N ASN A 15 15.55 28.48 -12.14
CA ASN A 15 15.17 29.73 -12.84
C ASN A 15 15.64 29.81 -14.31
N GLU A 16 16.69 29.08 -14.65
CA GLU A 16 17.25 29.02 -16.00
C GLU A 16 17.03 27.64 -16.66
N ASP A 17 16.12 26.83 -16.13
CA ASP A 17 15.80 25.47 -16.63
C ASP A 17 17.04 24.56 -16.77
N ARG A 18 18.07 24.75 -15.93
CA ARG A 18 19.35 24.01 -15.98
C ARG A 18 19.22 22.59 -15.41
N TYR A 19 18.39 21.77 -16.05
CA TYR A 19 18.18 20.37 -15.68
C TYR A 19 17.94 19.50 -16.91
N PHE A 20 18.12 18.20 -16.73
CA PHE A 20 17.66 17.19 -17.67
C PHE A 20 16.33 16.61 -17.20
N ASP A 21 15.37 16.54 -18.12
CA ASP A 21 14.16 15.74 -17.93
C ASP A 21 14.39 14.33 -18.48
N VAL A 22 14.06 13.31 -17.68
CA VAL A 22 14.13 11.91 -18.09
C VAL A 22 12.76 11.29 -18.02
N PHE A 23 12.19 10.97 -19.18
CA PHE A 23 10.96 10.19 -19.29
C PHE A 23 11.32 8.72 -19.46
N ALA A 24 10.81 7.86 -18.58
CA ALA A 24 10.93 6.41 -18.70
C ALA A 24 9.56 5.82 -18.99
N GLU A 25 9.41 5.23 -20.17
CA GLU A 25 8.15 4.67 -20.66
C GLU A 25 8.33 3.18 -20.94
N TYR A 26 7.32 2.40 -20.59
CA TYR A 26 7.32 0.94 -20.71
C TYR A 26 6.11 0.51 -21.50
N ALA A 27 6.32 -0.38 -22.46
CA ALA A 27 5.27 -1.06 -23.22
C ALA A 27 5.50 -2.57 -23.13
N LYS A 28 4.42 -3.36 -23.03
CA LYS A 28 4.49 -4.82 -23.02
C LYS A 28 4.06 -5.36 -24.37
N PHE A 29 4.89 -6.23 -24.95
CA PHE A 29 4.49 -7.05 -26.10
C PHE A 29 3.83 -8.35 -25.64
N SER A 30 4.36 -8.95 -24.56
CA SER A 30 3.82 -10.13 -23.88
C SER A 30 3.91 -9.93 -22.35
N GLU A 31 3.56 -10.96 -21.58
CA GLU A 31 3.77 -10.95 -20.12
C GLU A 31 5.24 -10.73 -19.74
N ASN A 32 6.16 -11.39 -20.48
CA ASN A 32 7.59 -11.48 -20.22
C ASN A 32 8.46 -10.67 -21.22
N ASP A 33 7.86 -9.86 -22.09
CA ASP A 33 8.56 -9.02 -23.08
C ASP A 33 8.18 -7.54 -22.92
N ILE A 34 9.16 -6.77 -22.43
CA ILE A 34 9.02 -5.38 -22.01
C ILE A 34 9.94 -4.50 -22.86
N LEU A 35 9.34 -3.58 -23.60
CA LEU A 35 10.03 -2.53 -24.35
C LEU A 35 10.16 -1.29 -23.45
N ILE A 36 11.33 -0.68 -23.46
CA ILE A 36 11.70 0.44 -22.58
C ILE A 36 12.18 1.59 -23.47
N ARG A 37 11.50 2.74 -23.38
CA ARG A 37 11.89 3.97 -24.06
C ARG A 37 12.28 5.02 -23.02
N LEU A 38 13.52 5.48 -23.10
CA LEU A 38 14.03 6.58 -22.29
C LEU A 38 14.17 7.81 -23.17
N THR A 39 13.48 8.90 -22.85
CA THR A 39 13.63 10.19 -23.53
C THR A 39 14.33 11.18 -22.58
N ILE A 40 15.51 11.62 -22.97
CA ILE A 40 16.39 12.49 -22.20
C ILE A 40 16.36 13.85 -22.85
N ALA A 41 15.74 14.84 -22.20
CA ALA A 41 15.60 16.19 -22.72
C ALA A 41 16.48 17.17 -21.94
N ASN A 42 17.38 17.87 -22.64
CA ASN A 42 18.11 18.99 -22.06
C ASN A 42 17.19 20.23 -22.06
N ARG A 43 16.74 20.66 -20.87
CA ARG A 43 15.89 21.86 -20.73
C ARG A 43 16.70 23.14 -20.67
N GLY A 44 18.00 23.02 -20.42
CA GLY A 44 18.88 24.15 -20.20
C GLY A 44 19.22 24.93 -21.48
N PRO A 45 19.83 26.12 -21.31
CA PRO A 45 20.19 27.02 -22.41
C PRO A 45 21.49 26.63 -23.12
N GLU A 46 22.25 25.66 -22.59
CA GLU A 46 23.58 25.29 -23.04
C GLU A 46 23.66 23.80 -23.38
N LYS A 47 24.54 23.44 -24.32
CA LYS A 47 24.86 22.05 -24.61
C LYS A 47 25.47 21.42 -23.35
N ALA A 48 24.92 20.28 -22.93
CA ALA A 48 25.34 19.62 -21.71
C ALA A 48 25.53 18.12 -21.92
N MET A 49 26.45 17.55 -21.16
CA MET A 49 26.72 16.11 -21.14
C MET A 49 25.94 15.44 -20.01
N LEU A 50 25.32 14.29 -20.30
CA LEU A 50 24.69 13.41 -19.31
C LEU A 50 25.25 11.98 -19.45
N HIS A 51 25.64 11.40 -18.33
CA HIS A 51 25.93 9.97 -18.25
C HIS A 51 24.65 9.21 -17.90
N LEU A 52 24.11 8.44 -18.84
CA LEU A 52 22.90 7.63 -18.65
C LEU A 52 23.29 6.15 -18.49
N LEU A 53 22.82 5.52 -17.42
CA LEU A 53 23.13 4.13 -17.06
C LEU A 53 21.86 3.32 -16.71
N PRO A 54 20.98 3.00 -17.69
CA PRO A 54 19.91 2.02 -17.46
C PRO A 54 20.51 0.73 -16.89
N THR A 55 20.04 0.35 -15.70
CA THR A 55 20.69 -0.67 -14.88
C THR A 55 19.78 -1.89 -14.72
N LEU A 56 20.31 -3.07 -15.03
CA LEU A 56 19.70 -4.36 -14.73
C LEU A 56 20.48 -5.00 -13.58
N TRP A 57 19.80 -5.48 -12.54
CA TRP A 57 20.45 -6.06 -11.38
C TRP A 57 19.57 -7.08 -10.68
N PHE A 58 20.20 -8.06 -10.03
CA PHE A 58 19.53 -8.98 -9.13
C PHE A 58 19.68 -8.52 -7.68
N ARG A 59 18.60 -8.58 -6.90
CA ARG A 59 18.68 -8.42 -5.45
C ARG A 59 19.62 -9.46 -4.87
N ASN A 60 20.57 -9.00 -4.08
CA ASN A 60 21.52 -9.88 -3.44
C ASN A 60 20.84 -10.69 -2.34
N THR A 61 20.56 -11.95 -2.62
CA THR A 61 20.07 -12.97 -1.69
C THR A 61 21.12 -14.05 -1.44
N TRP A 62 22.07 -14.21 -2.36
CA TRP A 62 23.10 -15.26 -2.32
C TRP A 62 24.16 -15.04 -1.23
N SER A 63 24.35 -13.80 -0.77
CA SER A 63 25.25 -13.49 0.36
C SER A 63 24.66 -13.81 1.73
N TRP A 64 23.37 -14.15 1.81
CA TRP A 64 22.66 -14.33 3.08
C TRP A 64 22.80 -15.74 3.67
N GLY A 65 23.21 -16.72 2.85
CA GLY A 65 23.17 -18.13 3.20
C GLY A 65 21.78 -18.74 2.99
N PRO A 66 21.60 -20.05 3.28
CA PRO A 66 20.35 -20.75 2.96
C PRO A 66 19.13 -20.17 3.68
N ILE A 67 18.18 -19.62 2.92
CA ILE A 67 16.93 -19.06 3.44
C ILE A 67 15.74 -19.83 2.83
N PRO A 68 14.74 -20.24 3.63
CA PRO A 68 13.55 -20.89 3.12
C PRO A 68 12.85 -20.04 2.05
N GLU A 69 12.36 -20.70 0.99
CA GLU A 69 11.63 -20.07 -0.12
C GLU A 69 12.43 -19.03 -0.94
N GLU A 70 13.73 -18.85 -0.70
CA GLU A 70 14.60 -17.96 -1.48
C GLU A 70 15.65 -18.74 -2.26
N SER A 71 15.88 -18.33 -3.51
CA SER A 71 17.08 -18.77 -4.22
C SER A 71 18.28 -18.01 -3.67
N THR A 72 19.26 -18.78 -3.21
CA THR A 72 20.53 -18.26 -2.67
C THR A 72 21.70 -18.62 -3.57
N ASN A 73 21.43 -19.21 -4.73
CA ASN A 73 22.42 -19.38 -5.78
C ASN A 73 22.70 -18.03 -6.43
N LYS A 74 23.99 -17.73 -6.65
CA LYS A 74 24.40 -16.47 -7.27
C LYS A 74 23.92 -16.46 -8.74
N PRO A 75 23.04 -15.52 -9.13
CA PRO A 75 22.59 -15.40 -10.51
C PRO A 75 23.71 -14.82 -11.38
N SER A 76 23.48 -14.74 -12.69
CA SER A 76 24.47 -14.19 -13.61
C SER A 76 23.84 -13.23 -14.61
N ILE A 77 24.57 -12.19 -14.95
CA ILE A 77 24.34 -11.32 -16.10
C ILE A 77 25.63 -11.34 -16.92
N THR A 78 25.56 -11.74 -18.18
CA THR A 78 26.70 -11.89 -19.08
C THR A 78 26.47 -11.17 -20.40
N LEU A 79 27.53 -10.62 -21.00
CA LEU A 79 27.46 -10.15 -22.38
C LEU A 79 27.41 -11.37 -23.32
N GLU A 80 26.29 -11.55 -24.02
CA GLU A 80 26.12 -12.65 -24.97
C GLU A 80 26.71 -12.30 -26.34
N ARG A 81 26.43 -11.08 -26.80
CA ARG A 81 26.99 -10.47 -28.01
C ARG A 81 26.90 -8.95 -27.90
N ASP A 82 27.43 -8.24 -28.89
CA ASP A 82 27.28 -6.78 -28.94
C ASP A 82 25.80 -6.39 -28.74
N ARG A 83 25.55 -5.46 -27.82
CA ARG A 83 24.21 -4.91 -27.49
C ARG A 83 23.18 -5.88 -26.90
N LEU A 84 23.59 -7.07 -26.46
CA LEU A 84 22.70 -8.06 -25.86
C LEU A 84 23.35 -8.71 -24.63
N VAL A 85 22.73 -8.56 -23.47
CA VAL A 85 23.13 -9.28 -22.25
C VAL A 85 22.09 -10.35 -21.91
N ARG A 86 22.57 -11.47 -21.36
CA ARG A 86 21.76 -12.56 -20.83
C ARG A 86 21.74 -12.48 -19.32
N ALA A 87 20.58 -12.61 -18.70
CA ALA A 87 20.37 -12.65 -17.27
C ALA A 87 19.76 -13.99 -16.86
N GLN A 88 20.39 -14.72 -15.94
CA GLN A 88 19.99 -16.06 -15.53
C GLN A 88 19.77 -16.10 -14.02
N HIS A 89 18.61 -16.61 -13.61
CA HIS A 89 18.26 -16.80 -12.21
C HIS A 89 17.39 -18.05 -12.04
N ASP A 90 17.73 -18.91 -11.09
CA ASP A 90 17.13 -20.25 -10.97
C ASP A 90 15.60 -20.26 -10.88
N VAL A 91 15.01 -19.28 -10.20
CA VAL A 91 13.55 -19.17 -10.04
C VAL A 91 12.88 -18.29 -11.10
N LEU A 92 13.50 -17.18 -11.49
CA LEU A 92 12.90 -16.24 -12.45
C LEU A 92 13.03 -16.74 -13.89
N GLY A 93 14.00 -17.60 -14.17
CA GLY A 93 14.29 -18.11 -15.51
C GLY A 93 15.42 -17.35 -16.21
N ASN A 94 15.40 -17.39 -17.54
CA ASN A 94 16.43 -16.80 -18.39
C ASN A 94 15.86 -15.63 -19.18
N TYR A 95 16.36 -14.44 -18.92
CA TYR A 95 16.01 -13.22 -19.63
C TYR A 95 17.18 -12.73 -20.47
N GLN A 96 16.88 -11.84 -21.41
CA GLN A 96 17.85 -11.09 -22.17
C GLN A 96 17.46 -9.61 -22.19
N LEU A 97 18.45 -8.72 -22.13
CA LEU A 97 18.26 -7.28 -22.29
C LEU A 97 19.05 -6.82 -23.52
N ALA A 98 18.30 -6.39 -24.55
CA ALA A 98 18.86 -5.70 -25.70
C ALA A 98 18.89 -4.20 -25.43
N PHE A 99 19.94 -3.50 -25.88
CA PHE A 99 20.08 -2.05 -25.74
C PHE A 99 20.59 -1.41 -27.03
N GLU A 100 19.96 -0.34 -27.48
CA GLU A 100 20.27 0.28 -28.78
C GLU A 100 21.45 1.24 -28.69
N GLY A 101 22.13 1.49 -29.82
CA GLY A 101 23.13 2.54 -29.94
C GLY A 101 24.52 2.13 -29.45
N ASN A 102 25.37 3.13 -29.20
CA ASN A 102 26.79 2.94 -28.84
C ASN A 102 27.00 3.11 -27.34
N ALA A 103 26.35 2.27 -26.53
CA ALA A 103 26.60 2.21 -25.09
C ALA A 103 27.81 1.33 -24.78
N LYS A 104 28.60 1.71 -23.78
CA LYS A 104 29.63 0.84 -23.21
C LYS A 104 28.99 -0.09 -22.17
N PRO A 105 29.08 -1.42 -22.33
CA PRO A 105 28.56 -2.34 -21.31
C PRO A 105 29.47 -2.32 -20.08
N LEU A 106 28.90 -2.10 -18.89
CA LEU A 106 29.59 -2.12 -17.60
C LEU A 106 29.00 -3.22 -16.71
N PHE A 107 29.87 -3.97 -16.03
CA PHE A 107 29.48 -5.08 -15.16
C PHE A 107 30.10 -4.94 -13.77
N THR A 108 29.34 -5.32 -12.76
CA THR A 108 29.81 -5.47 -11.38
C THR A 108 28.94 -6.49 -10.66
N ASP A 109 29.22 -6.74 -9.39
CA ASP A 109 28.30 -7.48 -8.53
C ASP A 109 27.50 -6.54 -7.61
N ASN A 110 26.25 -6.94 -7.33
CA ASN A 110 25.40 -6.27 -6.34
C ASN A 110 25.82 -6.66 -4.89
N GLU A 111 27.12 -6.66 -4.61
CA GLU A 111 27.70 -6.96 -3.31
C GLU A 111 27.90 -5.67 -2.51
N THR A 112 27.64 -5.73 -1.22
CA THR A 112 27.89 -4.61 -0.31
C THR A 112 29.37 -4.26 -0.30
N ASN A 113 29.71 -2.97 -0.41
CA ASN A 113 31.08 -2.49 -0.24
C ASN A 113 31.43 -2.43 1.26
N SER A 114 31.78 -3.58 1.83
CA SER A 114 32.15 -3.75 3.24
C SER A 114 33.36 -2.91 3.64
N ALA A 115 34.30 -2.65 2.73
CA ALA A 115 35.46 -1.80 3.00
C ALA A 115 35.04 -0.38 3.31
N ARG A 116 34.06 0.15 2.57
CA ARG A 116 33.54 1.50 2.76
C ARG A 116 32.57 1.61 3.94
N ILE A 117 31.66 0.65 4.10
CA ILE A 117 30.55 0.74 5.08
C ILE A 117 30.97 0.22 6.46
N HIS A 118 31.74 -0.87 6.49
CA HIS A 118 32.06 -1.58 7.73
C HIS A 118 33.56 -1.57 8.07
N ASN A 119 34.40 -0.96 7.23
CA ASN A 119 35.85 -0.90 7.40
C ASN A 119 36.51 -2.31 7.45
N TYR A 120 35.95 -3.27 6.70
CA TYR A 120 36.50 -4.62 6.52
C TYR A 120 36.82 -4.91 5.05
N PRO A 121 37.86 -5.71 4.72
CA PRO A 121 38.15 -6.07 3.34
C PRO A 121 36.93 -6.66 2.62
N ASN A 122 36.72 -6.27 1.37
CA ASN A 122 35.67 -6.87 0.55
C ASN A 122 36.02 -8.33 0.24
N GLY A 123 35.03 -9.23 0.30
CA GLY A 123 35.20 -10.63 -0.11
C GLY A 123 35.24 -10.80 -1.63
N GLN A 124 34.81 -9.79 -2.39
CA GLN A 124 34.80 -9.76 -3.85
C GLN A 124 35.48 -8.48 -4.34
N LEU A 125 36.09 -8.53 -5.53
CA LEU A 125 36.76 -7.38 -6.12
C LEU A 125 35.76 -6.32 -6.61
N PHE A 126 34.67 -6.75 -7.23
CA PHE A 126 33.65 -5.89 -7.82
C PHE A 126 32.45 -5.77 -6.88
N VAL A 127 32.08 -4.53 -6.53
CA VAL A 127 31.04 -4.23 -5.53
C VAL A 127 30.05 -3.19 -6.06
N LYS A 128 28.95 -2.99 -5.33
CA LYS A 128 27.73 -2.30 -5.77
C LYS A 128 27.92 -0.86 -6.26
N ASP A 129 28.91 -0.14 -5.74
CA ASP A 129 29.28 1.23 -6.09
C ASP A 129 30.32 1.34 -7.23
N ALA A 130 30.70 0.24 -7.88
CA ALA A 130 31.67 0.23 -8.99
C ALA A 130 31.34 1.21 -10.14
N PHE A 131 30.07 1.42 -10.47
CA PHE A 131 29.69 2.34 -11.55
C PHE A 131 29.93 3.81 -11.17
N ASP A 132 29.76 4.17 -9.88
CA ASP A 132 30.11 5.49 -9.36
C ASP A 132 31.63 5.72 -9.47
N GLU A 133 32.42 4.74 -9.03
CA GLU A 133 33.88 4.77 -9.12
C GLU A 133 34.39 4.88 -10.56
N TYR A 134 33.74 4.18 -11.49
CA TYR A 134 34.07 4.22 -12.90
C TYR A 134 33.72 5.58 -13.53
N VAL A 135 32.50 6.09 -13.32
CA VAL A 135 31.99 7.29 -14.00
C VAL A 135 32.47 8.58 -13.35
N VAL A 136 32.38 8.69 -12.02
CA VAL A 136 32.67 9.92 -11.27
C VAL A 136 34.16 10.03 -10.95
N HIS A 137 34.81 8.92 -10.62
CA HIS A 137 36.21 8.91 -10.19
C HIS A 137 37.19 8.39 -11.26
N GLY A 138 36.71 7.95 -12.42
CA GLY A 138 37.54 7.50 -13.53
C GLY A 138 38.32 6.20 -13.26
N ARG A 139 37.92 5.42 -12.25
CA ARG A 139 38.57 4.15 -11.90
C ARG A 139 38.12 3.02 -12.84
N ALA A 140 38.81 2.91 -13.97
CA ALA A 140 38.48 1.95 -15.02
C ALA A 140 38.56 0.48 -14.56
N ASP A 141 39.34 0.19 -13.51
CA ASP A 141 39.53 -1.12 -12.89
C ASP A 141 38.42 -1.48 -11.87
N ALA A 142 37.51 -0.55 -11.55
CA ALA A 142 36.41 -0.80 -10.62
C ALA A 142 35.30 -1.70 -11.20
N VAL A 143 35.23 -1.87 -12.53
CA VAL A 143 34.22 -2.68 -13.23
C VAL A 143 34.82 -3.97 -13.78
N ASN A 144 33.98 -5.00 -13.93
CA ASN A 144 34.43 -6.32 -14.38
C ASN A 144 34.65 -6.38 -15.90
N ALA A 145 35.92 -6.38 -16.33
CA ALA A 145 36.33 -6.50 -17.72
C ALA A 145 36.00 -7.87 -18.36
N GLN A 146 35.63 -8.88 -17.57
CA GLN A 146 35.20 -10.19 -18.07
C GLN A 146 33.75 -10.21 -18.57
N ASN A 147 33.05 -9.07 -18.54
CA ASN A 147 31.67 -8.92 -19.00
C ASN A 147 30.66 -9.87 -18.32
N ILE A 148 30.84 -10.04 -17.02
CA ILE A 148 29.99 -10.88 -16.17
C ILE A 148 29.80 -10.23 -14.79
N GLY A 149 28.62 -10.39 -14.21
CA GLY A 149 28.34 -9.98 -12.84
C GLY A 149 26.89 -10.27 -12.46
N THR A 150 26.42 -9.64 -11.39
CA THR A 150 25.00 -9.67 -10.95
C THR A 150 24.31 -8.31 -11.12
N LYS A 151 25.05 -7.32 -11.60
CA LYS A 151 24.60 -5.96 -11.93
C LYS A 151 25.27 -5.51 -13.22
N PHE A 152 24.46 -4.99 -14.13
CA PHE A 152 24.85 -4.52 -15.45
C PHE A 152 24.29 -3.12 -15.70
N ALA A 153 25.03 -2.29 -16.43
CA ALA A 153 24.50 -1.07 -17.02
C ALA A 153 25.03 -0.87 -18.45
N ALA A 154 24.16 -0.40 -19.34
CA ALA A 154 24.57 0.15 -20.62
C ALA A 154 24.93 1.64 -20.41
N HIS A 155 26.22 1.97 -20.44
CA HIS A 155 26.71 3.34 -20.20
C HIS A 155 26.70 4.17 -21.47
N TYR A 156 25.77 5.12 -21.52
CA TYR A 156 25.69 6.12 -22.57
C TYR A 156 26.31 7.43 -22.09
N VAL A 157 27.09 8.07 -22.96
CA VAL A 157 27.56 9.45 -22.79
C VAL A 157 26.82 10.27 -23.82
N LEU A 158 25.81 11.01 -23.38
CA LEU A 158 24.93 11.80 -24.24
C LEU A 158 25.37 13.26 -24.19
N GLU A 159 25.55 13.87 -25.36
CA GLU A 159 25.89 15.28 -25.51
C GLU A 159 24.73 16.00 -26.19
N THR A 160 23.77 16.47 -25.39
CA THR A 160 22.48 16.96 -25.90
C THR A 160 22.49 18.48 -26.02
N GLU A 161 22.19 18.97 -27.22
CA GLU A 161 22.03 20.41 -27.52
C GLU A 161 20.89 21.06 -26.71
N PRO A 162 20.90 22.39 -26.50
CA PRO A 162 19.86 23.11 -25.78
C PRO A 162 18.46 22.83 -26.32
N GLY A 163 17.50 22.49 -25.45
CA GLY A 163 16.11 22.22 -25.81
C GLY A 163 15.90 20.98 -26.68
N LYS A 164 16.94 20.16 -26.92
CA LYS A 164 16.85 18.90 -27.66
C LYS A 164 16.67 17.71 -26.73
N SER A 165 16.23 16.61 -27.33
CA SER A 165 16.08 15.34 -26.64
C SER A 165 16.74 14.21 -27.41
N GLU A 166 17.26 13.24 -26.68
CA GLU A 166 17.78 11.98 -27.19
C GLU A 166 16.91 10.82 -26.69
N VAL A 167 16.74 9.81 -27.53
CA VAL A 167 15.94 8.62 -27.20
C VAL A 167 16.85 7.40 -27.12
N VAL A 168 16.76 6.67 -26.02
CA VAL A 168 17.45 5.39 -25.80
C VAL A 168 16.39 4.30 -25.67
N ARG A 169 16.53 3.24 -26.47
CA ARG A 169 15.62 2.09 -26.48
C ARG A 169 16.30 0.86 -25.90
N LEU A 170 15.58 0.14 -25.04
CA LEU A 170 15.96 -1.17 -24.52
C LEU A 170 14.78 -2.14 -24.62
N ARG A 171 15.05 -3.44 -24.60
CA ARG A 171 14.02 -4.49 -24.54
C ARG A 171 14.47 -5.62 -23.63
N LEU A 172 13.72 -5.86 -22.56
CA LEU A 172 13.91 -6.96 -21.62
C LEU A 172 12.89 -8.06 -21.97
N SER A 173 13.35 -9.23 -22.39
CA SER A 173 12.47 -10.34 -22.74
C SER A 173 12.92 -11.64 -22.09
N GLU A 174 11.98 -12.57 -21.86
CA GLU A 174 12.35 -13.97 -21.69
C GLU A 174 13.10 -14.47 -22.95
N THR A 175 14.05 -15.39 -22.73
CA THR A 175 14.89 -15.92 -23.80
C THR A 175 14.03 -16.68 -24.82
N GLY A 176 14.03 -16.20 -26.07
CA GLY A 176 13.27 -16.80 -27.16
C GLY A 176 11.92 -16.15 -27.46
N GLU A 177 11.43 -15.22 -26.63
CA GLU A 177 10.19 -14.47 -26.92
C GLU A 177 10.40 -13.29 -27.88
N ALA A 178 11.55 -12.61 -27.81
CA ALA A 178 11.83 -11.46 -28.67
C ALA A 178 12.21 -11.88 -30.11
N PRO A 179 11.91 -11.03 -31.11
CA PRO A 179 12.36 -11.21 -32.49
C PRO A 179 13.88 -11.21 -32.63
N LEU A 180 14.37 -11.72 -33.78
CA LEU A 180 15.81 -11.77 -34.10
C LEU A 180 16.48 -10.39 -34.08
N ASP A 181 15.78 -9.37 -34.58
CA ASP A 181 16.09 -7.96 -34.37
C ASP A 181 15.25 -7.44 -33.19
N PRO A 182 15.85 -7.20 -32.00
CA PRO A 182 15.10 -6.83 -30.80
C PRO A 182 14.29 -5.54 -30.93
N PHE A 183 14.64 -4.64 -31.86
CA PHE A 183 13.99 -3.34 -32.04
C PHE A 183 13.03 -3.29 -33.23
N ALA A 184 12.88 -4.40 -33.96
CA ALA A 184 11.85 -4.51 -34.98
C ALA A 184 10.46 -4.40 -34.35
N GLY A 185 9.60 -3.54 -34.93
CA GLY A 185 8.23 -3.34 -34.44
C GLY A 185 8.11 -2.46 -33.19
N PHE A 186 9.21 -1.86 -32.71
CA PHE A 186 9.25 -1.19 -31.40
C PHE A 186 8.24 -0.04 -31.31
N ASP A 187 8.21 0.84 -32.32
CA ASP A 187 7.34 2.01 -32.32
C ASP A 187 5.88 1.62 -32.55
N GLU A 188 5.62 0.54 -33.30
CA GLU A 188 4.29 -0.03 -33.49
C GLU A 188 3.70 -0.57 -32.18
N VAL A 189 4.51 -1.28 -31.37
CA VAL A 189 4.08 -1.77 -30.05
C VAL A 189 3.76 -0.59 -29.12
N PHE A 190 4.61 0.44 -29.09
CA PHE A 190 4.32 1.64 -28.30
C PHE A 190 3.05 2.35 -28.76
N ALA A 191 2.86 2.53 -30.07
CA ALA A 191 1.65 3.15 -30.62
C ALA A 191 0.40 2.34 -30.25
N GLN A 192 0.48 1.01 -30.33
CA GLN A 192 -0.61 0.12 -29.94
C GLN A 192 -0.90 0.21 -28.44
N SER A 193 0.11 0.14 -27.57
CA SER A 193 -0.10 0.26 -26.11
C SER A 193 -0.67 1.62 -25.70
N MET A 194 -0.27 2.72 -26.34
CA MET A 194 -0.87 4.04 -26.09
C MET A 194 -2.35 4.06 -26.49
N LYS A 195 -2.67 3.52 -27.67
CA LYS A 195 -4.05 3.43 -28.16
C LYS A 195 -4.93 2.57 -27.23
N GLU A 196 -4.44 1.41 -26.82
CA GLU A 196 -5.14 0.52 -25.88
C GLU A 196 -5.35 1.19 -24.52
N ALA A 197 -4.35 1.92 -24.02
CA ALA A 197 -4.49 2.68 -22.79
C ALA A 197 -5.53 3.79 -22.93
N ASP A 198 -5.55 4.51 -24.05
CA ASP A 198 -6.56 5.53 -24.33
C ASP A 198 -7.97 4.93 -24.37
N GLU A 199 -8.17 3.85 -25.14
CA GLU A 199 -9.44 3.13 -25.24
C GLU A 199 -9.92 2.59 -23.88
N PHE A 200 -9.00 2.05 -23.07
CA PHE A 200 -9.30 1.55 -21.73
C PHE A 200 -9.77 2.67 -20.80
N TYR A 201 -9.04 3.80 -20.74
CA TYR A 201 -9.41 4.90 -19.85
C TYR A 201 -10.65 5.66 -20.34
N ASP A 202 -10.91 5.71 -21.64
CA ASP A 202 -12.17 6.23 -22.18
C ASP A 202 -13.39 5.39 -21.76
N ALA A 203 -13.21 4.07 -21.55
CA ALA A 203 -14.25 3.19 -21.02
C ALA A 203 -14.41 3.27 -19.48
N VAL A 204 -13.32 3.52 -18.75
CA VAL A 204 -13.32 3.57 -17.27
C VAL A 204 -13.77 4.93 -16.72
N ILE A 205 -13.36 6.02 -17.37
CA ILE A 205 -13.63 7.39 -16.93
C ILE A 205 -14.98 7.86 -17.51
N PRO A 206 -15.92 8.34 -16.68
CA PRO A 206 -17.21 8.85 -17.14
C PRO A 206 -17.12 9.81 -18.34
N SER A 207 -17.97 9.56 -19.34
CA SER A 207 -17.90 10.22 -20.64
C SER A 207 -18.19 11.72 -20.57
N GLU A 208 -18.94 12.14 -19.55
CA GLU A 208 -19.46 13.48 -19.31
C GLU A 208 -18.41 14.43 -18.71
N MET A 209 -17.28 13.90 -18.24
CA MET A 209 -16.19 14.73 -17.73
C MET A 209 -15.52 15.53 -18.85
N ASP A 210 -15.14 16.76 -18.54
CA ASP A 210 -14.31 17.57 -19.43
C ASP A 210 -12.89 16.99 -19.57
N LYS A 211 -12.16 17.50 -20.57
CA LYS A 211 -10.82 16.99 -20.92
C LYS A 211 -9.81 17.11 -19.78
N GLU A 212 -9.84 18.20 -19.01
CA GLU A 212 -8.89 18.41 -17.92
C GLU A 212 -9.21 17.50 -16.73
N SER A 213 -10.49 17.34 -16.40
CA SER A 213 -10.95 16.38 -15.39
C SER A 213 -10.56 14.93 -15.75
N LYS A 214 -10.70 14.53 -17.02
CA LYS A 214 -10.25 13.21 -17.50
C LYS A 214 -8.74 13.02 -17.34
N LYS A 215 -7.96 14.06 -17.63
CA LYS A 215 -6.50 14.05 -17.46
C LYS A 215 -6.10 13.86 -16.00
N VAL A 216 -6.73 14.59 -15.08
CA VAL A 216 -6.50 14.45 -13.62
C VAL A 216 -6.87 13.04 -13.16
N ALA A 217 -8.03 12.52 -13.58
CA ALA A 217 -8.45 11.16 -13.22
C ALA A 217 -7.44 10.09 -13.69
N ARG A 218 -6.98 10.17 -14.95
CA ARG A 218 -5.97 9.25 -15.50
C ARG A 218 -4.64 9.35 -14.77
N GLN A 219 -4.20 10.56 -14.41
CA GLN A 219 -2.98 10.75 -13.61
C GLN A 219 -3.13 10.15 -12.21
N GLY A 220 -4.29 10.28 -11.58
CA GLY A 220 -4.59 9.61 -10.30
C GLY A 220 -4.50 8.09 -10.39
N TYR A 221 -5.07 7.48 -11.43
CA TYR A 221 -4.93 6.04 -11.67
C TYR A 221 -3.48 5.63 -11.94
N ALA A 222 -2.75 6.41 -12.75
CA ALA A 222 -1.34 6.15 -13.02
C ALA A 222 -0.50 6.22 -11.75
N GLY A 223 -0.73 7.20 -10.86
CA GLY A 223 -0.06 7.30 -9.57
C GLY A 223 -0.27 6.07 -8.67
N LEU A 224 -1.51 5.56 -8.60
CA LEU A 224 -1.81 4.32 -7.88
C LEU A 224 -1.09 3.10 -8.47
N LEU A 225 -1.12 2.94 -9.80
CA LEU A 225 -0.42 1.84 -10.47
C LEU A 225 1.09 1.91 -10.24
N TRP A 226 1.67 3.11 -10.27
CA TRP A 226 3.10 3.34 -10.06
C TRP A 226 3.55 3.18 -8.61
N SER A 227 2.61 3.22 -7.67
CA SER A 227 2.86 2.99 -6.24
C SER A 227 2.75 1.51 -5.85
N LYS A 228 2.48 0.60 -6.79
CA LYS A 228 2.60 -0.85 -6.57
C LYS A 228 4.09 -1.19 -6.41
N GLN A 229 4.49 -1.69 -5.24
CA GLN A 229 5.87 -2.04 -4.93
C GLN A 229 6.00 -3.45 -4.40
N PHE A 230 7.07 -4.14 -4.78
CA PHE A 230 7.46 -5.37 -4.11
C PHE A 230 7.97 -5.06 -2.71
N TYR A 231 7.32 -5.62 -1.69
CA TYR A 231 7.66 -5.38 -0.30
C TYR A 231 7.97 -6.70 0.40
N GLN A 232 9.20 -6.81 0.89
CA GLN A 232 9.65 -7.98 1.64
C GLN A 232 10.15 -7.58 3.02
N TYR A 233 9.42 -8.04 4.03
CA TYR A 233 9.77 -7.85 5.44
C TYR A 233 9.20 -8.99 6.26
N CYS A 234 10.02 -10.02 6.50
CA CYS A 234 9.64 -11.17 7.29
C CYS A 234 10.26 -11.04 8.68
N ILE A 235 9.41 -10.94 9.72
CA ILE A 235 9.85 -10.51 11.05
C ILE A 235 10.79 -11.53 11.70
N ARG A 236 10.49 -12.81 11.54
CA ARG A 236 11.29 -13.89 12.13
C ARG A 236 12.72 -13.88 11.58
N GLU A 237 12.86 -13.76 10.27
CA GLU A 237 14.13 -13.70 9.55
C GLU A 237 14.89 -12.42 9.92
N TRP A 238 14.20 -11.27 9.93
CA TRP A 238 14.78 -9.99 10.35
C TRP A 238 15.39 -10.03 11.76
N LEU A 239 14.64 -10.61 12.72
CA LEU A 239 15.09 -10.75 14.11
C LEU A 239 16.27 -11.71 14.24
N SER A 240 16.30 -12.78 13.43
CA SER A 240 17.35 -13.80 13.47
C SER A 240 18.63 -13.34 12.76
N GLY A 241 18.50 -12.48 11.76
CA GLY A 241 19.57 -12.12 10.84
C GLY A 241 19.82 -13.20 9.78
N ASP A 242 20.63 -12.83 8.78
CA ASP A 242 20.97 -13.73 7.68
C ASP A 242 22.01 -14.78 8.13
N PRO A 243 21.82 -16.09 7.85
CA PRO A 243 22.70 -17.16 8.33
C PRO A 243 24.20 -17.02 8.02
N ALA A 244 24.56 -16.42 6.87
CA ALA A 244 25.95 -16.23 6.45
C ALA A 244 26.52 -14.85 6.84
N GLN A 245 25.75 -14.03 7.56
CA GLN A 245 26.17 -12.72 8.04
C GLN A 245 26.44 -12.74 9.55
N PRO A 246 27.16 -11.75 10.10
CA PRO A 246 27.30 -11.60 11.54
C PRO A 246 25.93 -11.52 12.22
N ALA A 247 25.83 -12.12 13.40
CA ALA A 247 24.60 -12.09 14.17
C ALA A 247 24.16 -10.65 14.47
N PRO A 248 22.85 -10.37 14.47
CA PRO A 248 22.30 -9.10 14.92
C PRO A 248 22.80 -8.69 16.32
N PRO A 249 22.87 -7.39 16.62
CA PRO A 249 23.00 -6.93 17.99
C PRO A 249 21.77 -7.38 18.83
N ALA A 250 21.98 -7.68 20.12
CA ALA A 250 20.95 -8.24 20.99
C ALA A 250 19.73 -7.31 21.15
N GLU A 251 19.94 -5.99 21.04
CA GLU A 251 18.93 -4.94 21.06
C GLU A 251 17.86 -5.15 19.98
N ARG A 252 18.17 -5.85 18.87
CA ARG A 252 17.21 -6.14 17.80
C ARG A 252 16.00 -6.92 18.30
N HIS A 253 16.15 -7.79 19.31
CA HIS A 253 15.05 -8.53 19.93
C HIS A 253 14.09 -7.66 20.75
N PHE A 254 14.43 -6.39 20.97
CA PHE A 254 13.61 -5.41 21.67
C PHE A 254 13.13 -4.28 20.76
N GLY A 255 13.41 -4.37 19.45
CA GLY A 255 13.02 -3.40 18.44
C GLY A 255 11.56 -3.49 18.01
N ARG A 256 11.21 -2.66 17.02
CA ARG A 256 9.87 -2.59 16.42
C ARG A 256 9.38 -3.97 15.97
N ASN A 257 8.07 -4.19 16.08
CA ASN A 257 7.36 -5.37 15.57
C ASN A 257 7.82 -6.74 16.07
N ARG A 258 8.67 -6.81 17.11
CA ARG A 258 9.21 -8.07 17.64
C ARG A 258 8.17 -9.14 17.98
N GLU A 259 6.94 -8.73 18.32
CA GLU A 259 5.83 -9.63 18.67
C GLU A 259 5.14 -10.25 17.44
N TRP A 260 5.44 -9.77 16.23
CA TRP A 260 4.81 -10.16 14.97
C TRP A 260 5.60 -11.24 14.22
N THR A 261 6.17 -12.21 14.94
CA THR A 261 7.07 -13.23 14.37
C THR A 261 6.44 -14.14 13.30
N HIS A 262 5.11 -14.17 13.20
CA HIS A 262 4.37 -14.89 12.17
C HIS A 262 4.24 -14.10 10.86
N LEU A 263 4.52 -12.79 10.88
CA LEU A 263 4.29 -11.91 9.75
C LEU A 263 5.33 -12.16 8.65
N PHE A 264 4.84 -12.51 7.46
CA PHE A 264 5.63 -12.82 6.28
C PHE A 264 5.15 -11.94 5.12
N ASN A 265 5.82 -10.80 4.91
CA ASN A 265 5.53 -9.94 3.77
C ASN A 265 6.43 -10.31 2.61
N ARG A 266 5.85 -10.65 1.45
CA ARG A 266 6.60 -10.92 0.20
C ARG A 266 5.68 -10.80 -1.02
N ASP A 267 5.08 -9.62 -1.20
CA ASP A 267 4.08 -9.40 -2.23
C ASP A 267 4.28 -8.05 -2.92
N VAL A 268 3.68 -7.88 -4.09
CA VAL A 268 3.49 -6.56 -4.69
C VAL A 268 2.27 -5.91 -4.03
N ILE A 269 2.50 -4.82 -3.31
CA ILE A 269 1.49 -4.14 -2.50
C ILE A 269 1.33 -2.69 -2.98
N SER A 270 0.11 -2.18 -2.97
CA SER A 270 -0.14 -0.75 -3.21
C SER A 270 0.32 0.08 -2.02
N MET A 271 1.31 0.95 -2.24
CA MET A 271 1.83 1.85 -1.21
C MET A 271 1.13 3.23 -1.23
N PRO A 272 1.10 3.96 -0.11
CA PRO A 272 0.57 5.34 -0.06
C PRO A 272 1.39 6.28 -0.96
N ASP A 273 2.70 6.13 -0.96
CA ASP A 273 3.60 6.87 -1.85
C ASP A 273 4.78 5.98 -2.27
N LYS A 274 5.34 6.27 -3.45
CA LYS A 274 6.44 5.45 -3.99
C LYS A 274 7.80 5.73 -3.32
N TRP A 275 7.97 6.87 -2.68
CA TRP A 275 9.25 7.40 -2.22
C TRP A 275 9.27 7.70 -0.73
N GLU A 276 8.34 8.51 -0.23
CA GLU A 276 8.25 8.93 1.17
C GLU A 276 7.68 7.83 2.06
N TYR A 277 6.69 7.10 1.55
CA TYR A 277 6.03 5.99 2.24
C TYR A 277 6.11 4.67 1.44
N PRO A 278 7.32 4.14 1.15
CA PRO A 278 7.53 2.91 0.37
C PRO A 278 7.22 1.64 1.19
N TRP A 279 6.19 1.71 2.01
CA TRP A 279 5.70 0.69 2.93
C TRP A 279 4.18 0.79 3.03
N PHE A 280 3.52 -0.32 3.38
CA PHE A 280 2.06 -0.33 3.41
C PHE A 280 1.52 0.26 4.71
N ALA A 281 0.42 1.00 4.60
CA ALA A 281 -0.50 1.25 5.68
C ALA A 281 -1.82 0.53 5.35
N ALA A 282 -2.31 -0.27 6.29
CA ALA A 282 -3.49 -1.09 6.05
C ALA A 282 -4.73 -0.24 5.72
N TRP A 283 -4.95 0.87 6.42
CA TRP A 283 -6.10 1.73 6.14
C TRP A 283 -6.00 2.47 4.80
N ASP A 284 -4.84 3.02 4.43
CA ASP A 284 -4.60 3.60 3.10
C ASP A 284 -4.91 2.59 1.98
N LEU A 285 -4.41 1.35 2.12
CA LEU A 285 -4.67 0.28 1.16
C LEU A 285 -6.19 0.08 0.96
N ALA A 286 -6.98 0.09 2.03
CA ALA A 286 -8.43 -0.04 1.92
C ALA A 286 -9.04 1.08 1.04
N PHE A 287 -8.54 2.32 1.15
CA PHE A 287 -8.95 3.42 0.28
C PHE A 287 -8.45 3.26 -1.16
N HIS A 288 -7.20 2.81 -1.36
CA HIS A 288 -6.64 2.55 -2.69
C HIS A 288 -7.49 1.54 -3.48
N MET A 289 -8.05 0.53 -2.81
CA MET A 289 -8.78 -0.54 -3.48
C MET A 289 -10.12 -0.09 -4.09
N ILE A 290 -10.66 1.05 -3.68
CA ILE A 290 -11.88 1.64 -4.26
C ILE A 290 -11.65 2.06 -5.72
N PRO A 291 -10.71 2.97 -6.05
CA PRO A 291 -10.39 3.26 -7.44
C PRO A 291 -9.78 2.06 -8.18
N PHE A 292 -8.96 1.22 -7.53
CA PHE A 292 -8.46 0.01 -8.19
C PHE A 292 -9.56 -0.91 -8.67
N SER A 293 -10.70 -1.00 -7.98
CA SER A 293 -11.82 -1.84 -8.43
C SER A 293 -12.37 -1.46 -9.82
N LYS A 294 -12.06 -0.27 -10.33
CA LYS A 294 -12.43 0.15 -11.70
C LYS A 294 -11.39 -0.20 -12.76
N VAL A 295 -10.12 -0.35 -12.38
CA VAL A 295 -9.01 -0.58 -13.35
C VAL A 295 -8.41 -1.99 -13.24
N ASP A 296 -8.46 -2.60 -12.06
CA ASP A 296 -7.95 -3.93 -11.77
C ASP A 296 -8.76 -4.57 -10.61
N PRO A 297 -10.00 -5.04 -10.90
CA PRO A 297 -10.87 -5.70 -9.92
C PRO A 297 -10.24 -6.88 -9.19
N HIS A 298 -9.38 -7.62 -9.90
CA HIS A 298 -8.72 -8.81 -9.35
C HIS A 298 -7.68 -8.42 -8.31
N PHE A 299 -6.78 -7.48 -8.65
CA PHE A 299 -5.82 -6.94 -7.68
C PHE A 299 -6.53 -6.33 -6.47
N ALA A 300 -7.62 -5.58 -6.69
CA ALA A 300 -8.39 -4.96 -5.60
C ALA A 300 -8.86 -5.98 -4.55
N LYS A 301 -9.42 -7.10 -5.00
CA LYS A 301 -9.87 -8.19 -4.10
C LYS A 301 -8.70 -8.91 -3.44
N THR A 302 -7.66 -9.23 -4.22
CA THR A 302 -6.48 -9.95 -3.71
C THR A 302 -5.75 -9.16 -2.63
N GLN A 303 -5.62 -7.84 -2.78
CA GLN A 303 -5.00 -6.96 -1.78
C GLN A 303 -5.83 -6.85 -0.49
N LEU A 304 -7.17 -6.78 -0.58
CA LEU A 304 -8.02 -6.78 0.61
C LEU A 304 -7.99 -8.12 1.36
N ILE A 305 -7.85 -9.23 0.63
CA ILE A 305 -7.64 -10.56 1.23
C ILE A 305 -6.26 -10.66 1.87
N LEU A 306 -5.23 -10.05 1.27
CA LEU A 306 -3.83 -10.18 1.69
C LEU A 306 -3.66 -9.95 3.19
N PHE A 307 -4.14 -8.83 3.71
CA PHE A 307 -4.03 -8.48 5.13
C PHE A 307 -4.94 -9.27 6.07
N LEU A 308 -5.78 -10.15 5.52
CA LEU A 308 -6.64 -11.06 6.25
C LEU A 308 -6.10 -12.51 6.27
N ARG A 309 -4.98 -12.77 5.58
CA ARG A 309 -4.32 -14.09 5.53
C ARG A 309 -3.60 -14.40 6.84
N GLU A 310 -3.39 -15.69 7.09
CA GLU A 310 -2.85 -16.24 8.34
C GLU A 310 -1.41 -15.80 8.64
N TRP A 311 -0.65 -15.46 7.59
CA TRP A 311 0.72 -14.96 7.70
C TRP A 311 0.82 -13.42 7.61
N TYR A 312 -0.33 -12.73 7.60
CA TYR A 312 -0.43 -11.27 7.68
C TYR A 312 -1.21 -10.82 8.92
N MET A 313 -2.43 -11.32 9.10
CA MET A 313 -3.26 -11.03 10.26
C MET A 313 -2.69 -11.74 11.50
N HIS A 314 -2.60 -11.01 12.61
CA HIS A 314 -2.22 -11.60 13.88
C HIS A 314 -3.22 -12.70 14.29
N PRO A 315 -2.78 -13.82 14.89
CA PRO A 315 -3.66 -14.88 15.38
C PRO A 315 -4.78 -14.45 16.35
N ASN A 316 -4.75 -13.22 16.86
CA ASN A 316 -5.78 -12.67 17.74
C ASN A 316 -6.86 -11.88 16.97
N GLY A 317 -6.74 -11.77 15.64
CA GLY A 317 -7.63 -11.00 14.75
C GLY A 317 -7.11 -9.62 14.35
N GLN A 318 -5.98 -9.14 14.87
CA GLN A 318 -5.45 -7.80 14.53
C GLN A 318 -4.89 -7.76 13.10
N ILE A 319 -5.29 -6.75 12.33
CA ILE A 319 -4.69 -6.43 11.03
C ILE A 319 -3.43 -5.57 11.29
N PRO A 320 -2.28 -5.85 10.65
CA PRO A 320 -1.06 -5.07 10.85
C PRO A 320 -1.26 -3.62 10.39
N ALA A 321 -0.87 -2.65 11.22
CA ALA A 321 -1.11 -1.24 10.94
C ALA A 321 -0.21 -0.69 9.81
N TYR A 322 1.09 -0.50 10.11
CA TYR A 322 2.10 0.03 9.18
C TYR A 322 3.51 -0.38 9.64
N GLU A 323 4.51 -0.23 8.76
CA GLU A 323 5.86 -0.80 8.91
C GLU A 323 6.51 -0.53 10.27
N PHE A 324 6.36 0.66 10.84
CA PHE A 324 7.07 1.00 12.09
C PHE A 324 6.35 0.54 13.37
N ALA A 325 5.06 0.18 13.31
CA ALA A 325 4.33 -0.38 14.44
C ALA A 325 3.11 -1.19 13.98
N PHE A 326 3.30 -2.45 13.59
CA PHE A 326 2.20 -3.33 13.18
C PHE A 326 1.14 -3.53 14.26
N GLY A 327 1.53 -3.43 15.53
CA GLY A 327 0.65 -3.52 16.69
C GLY A 327 -0.20 -2.28 16.97
N ASP A 328 -0.02 -1.19 16.22
CA ASP A 328 -0.82 0.02 16.38
C ASP A 328 -2.24 -0.16 15.82
N VAL A 329 -3.05 0.89 15.91
CA VAL A 329 -4.46 0.86 15.53
C VAL A 329 -4.71 1.82 14.38
N ASN A 330 -5.30 1.31 13.32
CA ASN A 330 -5.80 2.11 12.21
C ASN A 330 -7.34 2.17 12.21
N PRO A 331 -7.96 3.13 11.50
CA PRO A 331 -9.39 3.07 11.23
C PRO A 331 -9.78 1.72 10.63
N PRO A 332 -10.82 1.04 11.14
CA PRO A 332 -11.27 -0.28 10.67
C PRO A 332 -12.07 -0.19 9.35
N VAL A 333 -11.54 0.53 8.35
CA VAL A 333 -12.17 0.77 7.05
C VAL A 333 -12.06 -0.42 6.09
N HIS A 334 -11.35 -1.48 6.46
CA HIS A 334 -11.15 -2.68 5.64
C HIS A 334 -12.47 -3.35 5.23
N ALA A 335 -13.42 -3.48 6.16
CA ALA A 335 -14.73 -4.06 5.85
C ALA A 335 -15.51 -3.19 4.87
N TRP A 336 -15.43 -1.87 5.03
CA TRP A 336 -16.06 -0.93 4.11
C TRP A 336 -15.47 -1.06 2.72
N ALA A 337 -14.14 -1.11 2.60
CA ALA A 337 -13.47 -1.27 1.31
C ALA A 337 -13.89 -2.59 0.64
N ALA A 338 -13.89 -3.71 1.36
CA ALA A 338 -14.36 -4.99 0.86
C ALA A 338 -15.82 -4.94 0.38
N TRP A 339 -16.70 -4.32 1.17
CA TRP A 339 -18.10 -4.13 0.79
C TRP A 339 -18.25 -3.26 -0.46
N ARG A 340 -17.48 -2.19 -0.60
CA ARG A 340 -17.49 -1.32 -1.78
C ARG A 340 -16.95 -2.03 -3.01
N VAL A 341 -15.81 -2.71 -2.91
CA VAL A 341 -15.20 -3.47 -4.02
C VAL A 341 -16.15 -4.59 -4.47
N TYR A 342 -16.75 -5.34 -3.55
CA TYR A 342 -17.79 -6.34 -3.89
C TYR A 342 -18.92 -5.71 -4.72
N LYS A 343 -19.41 -4.53 -4.31
CA LYS A 343 -20.49 -3.83 -5.02
C LYS A 343 -20.09 -3.25 -6.37
N MET A 344 -18.83 -2.84 -6.52
CA MET A 344 -18.32 -2.15 -7.72
C MET A 344 -17.84 -3.13 -8.80
N THR A 345 -17.46 -4.35 -8.41
CA THR A 345 -16.90 -5.36 -9.33
C THR A 345 -17.95 -6.30 -9.94
N GLY A 346 -19.25 -5.99 -9.81
CA GLY A 346 -20.32 -6.74 -10.46
C GLY A 346 -21.72 -6.16 -10.24
N PRO A 347 -22.66 -6.38 -11.19
CA PRO A 347 -24.05 -5.95 -11.03
C PRO A 347 -24.73 -6.74 -9.90
N ARG A 348 -25.78 -6.15 -9.29
CA ARG A 348 -26.57 -6.82 -8.22
C ARG A 348 -26.97 -8.23 -8.68
N GLY A 349 -26.70 -9.24 -7.87
CA GLY A 349 -27.02 -10.65 -8.16
C GLY A 349 -25.95 -11.44 -8.94
N GLN A 350 -24.92 -10.78 -9.49
CA GLN A 350 -23.78 -11.44 -10.17
C GLN A 350 -22.44 -11.07 -9.53
N ARG A 351 -22.47 -10.63 -8.29
CA ARG A 351 -21.27 -10.27 -7.54
C ARG A 351 -20.62 -11.51 -6.96
N ASP A 352 -19.35 -11.37 -6.65
CA ASP A 352 -18.50 -12.44 -6.14
C ASP A 352 -18.79 -12.75 -4.67
N THR A 353 -19.80 -13.59 -4.44
CA THR A 353 -20.23 -14.00 -3.10
C THR A 353 -19.15 -14.75 -2.35
N ALA A 354 -18.29 -15.52 -3.04
CA ALA A 354 -17.18 -16.24 -2.43
C ALA A 354 -16.13 -15.28 -1.84
N PHE A 355 -15.79 -14.20 -2.56
CA PHE A 355 -14.98 -13.12 -2.02
C PHE A 355 -15.61 -12.51 -0.76
N LEU A 356 -16.90 -12.17 -0.83
CA LEU A 356 -17.60 -11.51 0.28
C LEU A 356 -17.66 -12.39 1.53
N GLU A 357 -17.96 -13.68 1.35
CA GLU A 357 -18.01 -14.68 2.43
C GLU A 357 -16.62 -14.88 3.04
N SER A 358 -15.57 -15.00 2.22
CA SER A 358 -14.19 -15.16 2.68
C SER A 358 -13.73 -13.99 3.56
N VAL A 359 -13.91 -12.76 3.09
CA VAL A 359 -13.51 -11.57 3.87
C VAL A 359 -14.39 -11.37 5.10
N PHE A 360 -15.69 -11.67 5.02
CA PHE A 360 -16.61 -11.55 6.17
C PHE A 360 -16.15 -12.40 7.36
N GLN A 361 -15.77 -13.66 7.12
CA GLN A 361 -15.33 -14.55 8.21
C GLN A 361 -14.03 -14.05 8.87
N LYS A 362 -13.08 -13.55 8.09
CA LYS A 362 -11.83 -12.98 8.62
C LYS A 362 -12.06 -11.66 9.35
N LEU A 363 -12.92 -10.81 8.82
CA LEU A 363 -13.32 -9.56 9.45
C LEU A 363 -14.11 -9.79 10.73
N LEU A 364 -14.80 -10.92 10.90
CA LEU A 364 -15.41 -11.27 12.19
C LEU A 364 -14.34 -11.45 13.29
N LEU A 365 -13.17 -12.01 12.96
CA LEU A 365 -12.05 -12.13 13.89
C LEU A 365 -11.51 -10.75 14.27
N ASN A 366 -11.35 -9.86 13.28
CA ASN A 366 -10.90 -8.49 13.52
C ASN A 366 -11.91 -7.68 14.34
N PHE A 367 -13.20 -7.76 14.03
CA PHE A 367 -14.25 -7.12 14.82
C PHE A 367 -14.22 -7.61 16.28
N THR A 368 -14.05 -8.91 16.49
CA THR A 368 -13.96 -9.50 17.84
C THR A 368 -12.71 -9.04 18.57
N TRP A 369 -11.58 -8.88 17.87
CA TRP A 369 -10.38 -8.28 18.43
C TRP A 369 -10.64 -6.85 18.92
N TRP A 370 -11.32 -6.02 18.13
CA TRP A 370 -11.69 -4.65 18.50
C TRP A 370 -12.53 -4.61 19.77
N VAL A 371 -13.60 -5.41 19.83
CA VAL A 371 -14.46 -5.51 21.02
C VAL A 371 -13.67 -5.93 22.26
N ASN A 372 -12.72 -6.86 22.14
CA ASN A 372 -11.99 -7.35 23.31
C ASN A 372 -10.78 -6.51 23.71
N ARG A 373 -10.21 -5.70 22.81
CA ARG A 373 -8.93 -5.01 23.03
C ARG A 373 -9.02 -3.49 23.03
N LYS A 374 -10.10 -2.93 22.48
CA LYS A 374 -10.28 -1.48 22.31
C LYS A 374 -11.51 -0.94 23.04
N ASP A 375 -12.38 -1.81 23.56
CA ASP A 375 -13.39 -1.46 24.56
C ASP A 375 -12.90 -1.89 25.95
N ALA A 376 -12.09 -1.03 26.58
CA ALA A 376 -11.38 -1.37 27.82
C ALA A 376 -12.31 -1.65 29.02
N GLU A 377 -13.52 -1.08 29.02
CA GLU A 377 -14.49 -1.23 30.10
C GLU A 377 -15.67 -2.16 29.75
N GLY A 378 -15.74 -2.67 28.52
CA GLY A 378 -16.82 -3.53 28.05
C GLY A 378 -18.17 -2.81 27.94
N ASN A 379 -18.14 -1.49 27.70
CA ASN A 379 -19.32 -0.63 27.68
C ASN A 379 -19.61 -0.04 26.29
N ASN A 380 -18.99 -0.57 25.24
CA ASN A 380 -19.12 -0.15 23.84
C ASN A 380 -18.57 1.25 23.53
N LEU A 381 -17.62 1.76 24.34
CA LEU A 381 -16.81 2.92 23.99
C LEU A 381 -15.40 2.50 23.63
N PHE A 382 -15.00 2.80 22.39
CA PHE A 382 -13.77 2.30 21.81
C PHE A 382 -12.68 3.35 21.81
N SER A 383 -11.45 2.94 22.15
CA SER A 383 -10.29 3.80 22.20
C SER A 383 -8.99 3.07 21.86
N GLY A 384 -8.00 3.83 21.40
CA GLY A 384 -6.61 3.40 21.26
C GLY A 384 -5.96 3.89 19.97
N GLY A 385 -4.74 4.41 20.10
CA GLY A 385 -3.96 4.94 18.98
C GLY A 385 -4.53 6.25 18.42
N PHE A 386 -3.89 6.77 17.38
CA PHE A 386 -4.32 7.99 16.70
C PHE A 386 -5.28 7.74 15.53
N LEU A 387 -5.51 6.48 15.14
CA LEU A 387 -6.49 6.10 14.12
C LEU A 387 -6.31 6.87 12.80
N GLY A 388 -5.07 6.99 12.32
CA GLY A 388 -4.76 7.66 11.04
C GLY A 388 -4.91 9.19 11.06
N LEU A 389 -5.20 9.79 12.21
CA LEU A 389 -5.36 11.24 12.39
C LEU A 389 -4.30 11.77 13.37
N ASP A 390 -3.04 11.74 12.94
CA ASP A 390 -1.89 12.21 13.72
C ASP A 390 -2.08 13.67 14.17
N ASN A 391 -1.75 13.95 15.43
CA ASN A 391 -1.77 15.29 16.03
C ASN A 391 -3.13 16.03 15.98
N ILE A 392 -4.24 15.33 15.68
CA ILE A 392 -5.57 15.95 15.60
C ILE A 392 -6.13 16.34 16.98
N GLY A 393 -5.63 15.69 18.04
CA GLY A 393 -6.04 15.88 19.42
C GLY A 393 -5.02 16.65 20.24
N VAL A 394 -5.41 16.99 21.48
CA VAL A 394 -4.54 17.69 22.45
C VAL A 394 -3.43 16.78 22.97
N PHE A 395 -3.68 15.47 23.04
CA PHE A 395 -2.74 14.46 23.52
C PHE A 395 -2.28 13.55 22.39
N ASP A 396 -1.03 13.09 22.51
CA ASP A 396 -0.54 11.95 21.75
C ASP A 396 -1.29 10.69 22.22
N ARG A 397 -2.26 10.26 21.40
CA ARG A 397 -3.18 9.15 21.69
C ARG A 397 -2.49 7.78 21.68
N SER A 398 -1.25 7.70 21.22
CA SER A 398 -0.44 6.47 21.24
C SER A 398 0.44 6.34 22.48
N LYS A 399 0.40 7.32 23.40
CA LYS A 399 1.16 7.30 24.65
C LYS A 399 0.25 7.35 25.87
N PRO A 400 0.73 6.84 27.03
CA PRO A 400 0.05 7.08 28.30
C PRO A 400 -0.11 8.57 28.55
N LEU A 401 -1.26 8.96 29.12
CA LEU A 401 -1.51 10.35 29.48
C LEU A 401 -0.54 10.81 30.58
N PRO A 402 0.03 12.02 30.50
CA PRO A 402 1.00 12.52 31.49
C PRO A 402 0.48 12.52 32.93
N THR A 403 -0.84 12.68 33.10
CA THR A 403 -1.52 12.79 34.40
C THR A 403 -2.14 11.47 34.88
N GLY A 404 -1.94 10.37 34.15
CA GLY A 404 -2.74 9.15 34.33
C GLY A 404 -4.18 9.31 33.80
N GLY A 405 -5.00 8.28 33.99
CA GLY A 405 -6.32 8.18 33.37
C GLY A 405 -6.28 7.62 31.94
N PHE A 406 -7.39 7.72 31.22
CA PHE A 406 -7.48 7.28 29.82
C PHE A 406 -8.48 8.12 29.02
N LEU A 407 -8.36 8.04 27.69
CA LEU A 407 -9.24 8.73 26.75
C LEU A 407 -10.36 7.80 26.28
N GLN A 408 -11.58 8.31 26.27
CA GLN A 408 -12.67 7.78 25.47
C GLN A 408 -12.75 8.59 24.18
N GLN A 409 -12.68 7.91 23.04
CA GLN A 409 -12.49 8.53 21.74
C GLN A 409 -13.80 8.50 20.93
N ALA A 410 -14.24 9.66 20.45
CA ALA A 410 -15.46 9.76 19.65
C ALA A 410 -15.29 9.12 18.27
N ASP A 411 -14.13 9.31 17.63
CA ASP A 411 -13.81 8.68 16.35
C ASP A 411 -13.65 7.16 16.48
N GLY A 412 -12.92 6.66 17.48
CA GLY A 412 -12.77 5.23 17.73
C GLY A 412 -14.12 4.51 17.86
N THR A 413 -15.04 5.12 18.61
CA THR A 413 -16.40 4.61 18.80
C THR A 413 -17.23 4.70 17.52
N ALA A 414 -17.18 5.84 16.82
CA ALA A 414 -17.88 6.04 15.55
C ALA A 414 -17.41 5.07 14.45
N TRP A 415 -16.09 4.83 14.37
CA TRP A 415 -15.51 3.86 13.46
C TRP A 415 -16.01 2.44 13.71
N MET A 416 -16.16 2.06 14.98
CA MET A 416 -16.73 0.75 15.33
C MET A 416 -18.23 0.68 15.04
N GLY A 417 -18.98 1.77 15.22
CA GLY A 417 -20.36 1.86 14.75
C GLY A 417 -20.47 1.65 13.24
N PHE A 418 -19.61 2.32 12.46
CA PHE A 418 -19.53 2.19 11.01
C PHE A 418 -19.12 0.78 10.55
N TYR A 419 -18.13 0.17 11.22
CA TYR A 419 -17.72 -1.20 10.97
C TYR A 419 -18.87 -2.17 11.27
N CYS A 420 -19.58 -1.97 12.39
CA CYS A 420 -20.73 -2.77 12.78
C CYS A 420 -21.83 -2.76 11.71
N LEU A 421 -22.21 -1.56 11.23
CA LEU A 421 -23.18 -1.39 10.16
C LEU A 421 -22.73 -2.02 8.84
N THR A 422 -21.44 -1.89 8.50
CA THR A 422 -20.90 -2.51 7.30
C THR A 422 -21.02 -4.04 7.37
N MET A 423 -20.67 -4.64 8.51
CA MET A 423 -20.82 -6.08 8.71
C MET A 423 -22.29 -6.52 8.71
N LEU A 424 -23.21 -5.69 9.22
CA LEU A 424 -24.66 -5.90 9.07
C LEU A 424 -25.07 -5.94 7.58
N SER A 425 -24.63 -4.98 6.76
CA SER A 425 -24.92 -4.98 5.32
C SER A 425 -24.41 -6.22 4.61
N MET A 426 -23.17 -6.63 4.92
CA MET A 426 -22.57 -7.83 4.35
C MET A 426 -23.35 -9.09 4.76
N ALA A 427 -23.73 -9.20 6.03
CA ALA A 427 -24.53 -10.33 6.53
C ALA A 427 -25.92 -10.38 5.87
N LEU A 428 -26.61 -9.25 5.73
CA LEU A 428 -27.91 -9.17 5.05
C LEU A 428 -27.84 -9.53 3.56
N GLU A 429 -26.74 -9.16 2.89
CA GLU A 429 -26.49 -9.54 1.49
C GLU A 429 -26.23 -11.05 1.36
N LEU A 430 -25.36 -11.62 2.19
CA LEU A 430 -25.08 -13.06 2.22
C LEU A 430 -26.33 -13.87 2.61
N ALA A 431 -27.16 -13.33 3.50
CA ALA A 431 -28.41 -13.94 3.92
C ALA A 431 -29.45 -14.08 2.80
N GLN A 432 -29.32 -13.31 1.69
CA GLN A 432 -30.21 -13.47 0.53
C GLN A 432 -30.11 -14.86 -0.10
N THR A 433 -28.98 -15.55 0.07
CA THR A 433 -28.74 -16.88 -0.50
C THR A 433 -28.40 -17.94 0.56
N ASN A 434 -28.03 -17.54 1.78
CA ASN A 434 -27.73 -18.45 2.87
C ASN A 434 -28.30 -17.92 4.22
N PRO A 435 -29.43 -18.46 4.71
CA PRO A 435 -30.12 -17.92 5.89
C PRO A 435 -29.33 -17.99 7.20
N VAL A 436 -28.24 -18.75 7.27
CA VAL A 436 -27.35 -18.77 8.46
C VAL A 436 -26.83 -17.37 8.79
N TYR A 437 -26.64 -16.50 7.80
CA TYR A 437 -26.17 -15.14 8.02
C TYR A 437 -27.21 -14.22 8.68
N GLU A 438 -28.49 -14.61 8.79
CA GLU A 438 -29.49 -13.86 9.55
C GLU A 438 -29.14 -13.73 11.04
N ASP A 439 -28.49 -14.75 11.60
CA ASP A 439 -28.02 -14.72 12.99
C ASP A 439 -26.96 -13.64 13.20
N MET A 440 -25.99 -13.56 12.27
CA MET A 440 -24.96 -12.54 12.32
C MET A 440 -25.51 -11.14 12.05
N ALA A 441 -26.46 -10.99 11.12
CA ALA A 441 -27.15 -9.72 10.90
C ALA A 441 -27.81 -9.22 12.19
N SER A 442 -28.52 -10.09 12.91
CA SER A 442 -29.17 -9.74 14.19
C SER A 442 -28.14 -9.29 15.23
N LYS A 443 -27.02 -10.01 15.36
CA LYS A 443 -25.92 -9.63 16.26
C LYS A 443 -25.38 -8.24 15.94
N PHE A 444 -25.14 -7.90 14.67
CA PHE A 444 -24.56 -6.60 14.31
C PHE A 444 -25.58 -5.47 14.49
N PHE A 445 -26.86 -5.72 14.21
CA PHE A 445 -27.93 -4.77 14.51
C PHE A 445 -27.99 -4.42 16.00
N GLU A 446 -28.08 -5.43 16.88
CA GLU A 446 -28.15 -5.20 18.33
C GLU A 446 -26.88 -4.52 18.86
N HIS A 447 -25.70 -4.91 18.35
CA HIS A 447 -24.43 -4.33 18.78
C HIS A 447 -24.28 -2.87 18.35
N PHE A 448 -24.72 -2.50 17.15
CA PHE A 448 -24.71 -1.10 16.68
C PHE A 448 -25.59 -0.20 17.58
N ILE A 449 -26.74 -0.70 18.01
CA ILE A 449 -27.62 0.03 18.92
C ILE A 449 -26.94 0.22 20.29
N GLY A 450 -26.24 -0.81 20.79
CA GLY A 450 -25.45 -0.70 22.02
C GLY A 450 -24.34 0.35 21.94
N ILE A 451 -23.64 0.45 20.79
CA ILE A 451 -22.65 1.50 20.53
C ILE A 451 -23.32 2.87 20.53
N THR A 452 -24.45 3.01 19.83
CA THR A 452 -25.18 4.28 19.71
C THR A 452 -25.67 4.76 21.07
N ASP A 453 -26.17 3.86 21.92
CA ASP A 453 -26.56 4.17 23.29
C ASP A 453 -25.36 4.63 24.13
N ALA A 454 -24.29 3.85 24.17
CA ALA A 454 -23.08 4.20 24.91
C ALA A 454 -22.53 5.58 24.50
N MET A 455 -22.54 5.88 23.20
CA MET A 455 -22.06 7.13 22.65
C MET A 455 -22.92 8.36 23.01
N ASN A 456 -24.20 8.18 23.37
CA ASN A 456 -25.14 9.26 23.66
C ASN A 456 -25.64 9.32 25.12
N SER A 457 -25.45 8.25 25.91
CA SER A 457 -26.04 8.15 27.26
C SER A 457 -25.03 7.83 28.36
N LEU A 458 -23.87 7.23 28.04
CA LEU A 458 -22.93 6.79 29.07
C LEU A 458 -22.40 7.97 29.90
N GLY A 459 -22.45 7.88 31.23
CA GLY A 459 -22.01 8.98 32.10
C GLY A 459 -22.94 10.20 32.11
N GLY A 460 -24.13 10.10 31.51
CA GLY A 460 -25.17 11.14 31.47
C GLY A 460 -25.48 11.61 30.04
N THR A 461 -24.45 11.97 29.28
CA THR A 461 -24.60 12.48 27.89
C THR A 461 -23.76 11.70 26.87
N GLY A 462 -23.07 10.63 27.28
CA GLY A 462 -22.11 9.94 26.42
C GLY A 462 -20.99 10.90 26.00
N LEU A 463 -20.63 10.86 24.72
CA LEU A 463 -19.64 11.73 24.09
C LEU A 463 -20.27 12.98 23.44
N TRP A 464 -21.60 13.12 23.50
CA TRP A 464 -22.34 14.25 22.95
C TRP A 464 -22.37 15.42 23.95
N ASP A 465 -22.15 16.63 23.44
CA ASP A 465 -22.33 17.88 24.17
C ASP A 465 -23.53 18.63 23.59
N GLU A 466 -24.60 18.76 24.37
CA GLU A 466 -25.86 19.39 23.94
C GLU A 466 -25.74 20.90 23.74
N GLU A 467 -24.82 21.56 24.44
CA GLU A 467 -24.61 23.00 24.30
C GLU A 467 -23.93 23.32 22.95
N ASP A 468 -22.92 22.54 22.59
CA ASP A 468 -22.19 22.71 21.34
C ASP A 468 -22.83 21.99 20.14
N GLY A 469 -23.71 21.02 20.38
CA GLY A 469 -24.24 20.15 19.34
C GLY A 469 -23.14 19.35 18.65
N PHE A 470 -22.19 18.81 19.43
CA PHE A 470 -20.97 18.21 18.89
C PHE A 470 -20.47 17.03 19.74
N TYR A 471 -19.82 16.06 19.09
CA TYR A 471 -19.15 14.96 19.79
C TYR A 471 -17.72 15.32 20.16
N TYR A 472 -17.33 15.07 21.40
CA TYR A 472 -15.96 15.28 21.89
C TYR A 472 -15.38 14.00 22.46
N ASP A 473 -14.06 13.85 22.33
CA ASP A 473 -13.32 12.92 23.17
C ASP A 473 -13.50 13.30 24.65
N GLN A 474 -13.46 12.31 25.53
CA GLN A 474 -13.51 12.54 26.97
C GLN A 474 -12.27 12.01 27.66
N LEU A 475 -11.71 12.83 28.55
CA LEU A 475 -10.69 12.42 29.50
C LEU A 475 -11.40 11.86 30.74
N LYS A 476 -11.10 10.60 31.07
CA LYS A 476 -11.49 10.00 32.35
C LYS A 476 -10.33 10.03 33.32
N ILE A 477 -10.45 10.80 34.39
CA ILE A 477 -9.44 10.95 35.44
C ILE A 477 -10.13 11.11 36.79
N ASP A 478 -9.66 10.39 37.81
CA ASP A 478 -10.20 10.43 39.18
C ASP A 478 -11.73 10.29 39.29
N GLY A 479 -12.33 9.48 38.41
CA GLY A 479 -13.77 9.25 38.36
C GLY A 479 -14.58 10.38 37.70
N GLN A 480 -13.92 11.44 37.22
CA GLN A 480 -14.53 12.52 36.46
C GLN A 480 -14.39 12.29 34.96
N MET A 481 -15.38 12.76 34.21
CA MET A 481 -15.39 12.80 32.76
C MET A 481 -15.26 14.25 32.32
N ILE A 482 -14.21 14.56 31.56
CA ILE A 482 -13.91 15.92 31.11
C ILE A 482 -13.90 15.93 29.57
N PRO A 483 -14.81 16.66 28.91
CA PRO A 483 -14.82 16.77 27.46
C PRO A 483 -13.61 17.56 26.97
N LEU A 484 -12.88 17.01 25.99
CA LEU A 484 -11.81 17.69 25.28
C LEU A 484 -12.43 18.53 24.15
N ARG A 485 -12.75 19.78 24.45
CA ARG A 485 -13.46 20.71 23.54
C ARG A 485 -12.62 21.20 22.34
N THR A 486 -12.12 20.27 21.54
CA THR A 486 -11.42 20.51 20.28
C THR A 486 -12.33 20.11 19.12
N ARG A 487 -12.85 21.10 18.39
CA ARG A 487 -13.70 20.84 17.21
C ARG A 487 -12.83 20.41 16.02
N SER A 488 -12.72 19.10 15.81
CA SER A 488 -11.95 18.48 14.73
C SER A 488 -12.79 17.45 13.97
N CYS A 489 -12.22 16.83 12.94
CA CYS A 489 -12.90 15.76 12.21
C CYS A 489 -13.42 14.64 13.11
N VAL A 490 -12.76 14.39 14.26
CA VAL A 490 -13.11 13.37 15.25
C VAL A 490 -14.59 13.43 15.65
N GLY A 491 -15.11 14.63 15.94
CA GLY A 491 -16.50 14.80 16.34
C GLY A 491 -17.51 14.72 15.20
N LEU A 492 -17.04 14.72 13.95
CA LEU A 492 -17.86 14.57 12.74
C LEU A 492 -17.95 13.12 12.27
N LEU A 493 -17.04 12.24 12.72
CA LEU A 493 -17.02 10.84 12.33
C LEU A 493 -18.34 10.09 12.55
N PRO A 494 -19.14 10.34 13.60
CA PRO A 494 -20.44 9.69 13.77
C PRO A 494 -21.39 9.81 12.58
N LEU A 495 -21.26 10.87 11.78
CA LEU A 495 -22.10 11.11 10.60
C LEU A 495 -21.94 10.05 9.49
N ILE A 496 -20.85 9.28 9.50
CA ILE A 496 -20.64 8.22 8.49
C ILE A 496 -21.31 6.89 8.87
N ALA A 497 -21.70 6.72 10.14
CA ALA A 497 -22.29 5.48 10.65
C ALA A 497 -23.80 5.42 10.35
N VAL A 498 -24.14 5.34 9.07
CA VAL A 498 -25.52 5.30 8.56
C VAL A 498 -25.70 4.12 7.60
N GLU A 499 -26.79 3.36 7.77
CA GLU A 499 -27.15 2.25 6.87
C GLU A 499 -28.65 2.29 6.52
N ASN A 500 -28.97 1.92 5.27
CA ASN A 500 -30.35 1.83 4.80
C ASN A 500 -30.81 0.37 4.74
N LEU A 501 -31.80 0.03 5.57
CA LEU A 501 -32.40 -1.30 5.59
C LEU A 501 -33.60 -1.37 4.62
N GLU A 502 -33.35 -1.84 3.39
CA GLU A 502 -34.39 -1.99 2.36
C GLU A 502 -35.49 -2.98 2.82
N THR A 503 -36.73 -2.52 3.00
CA THR A 503 -37.87 -3.34 3.46
C THR A 503 -38.08 -4.60 2.60
N ALA A 504 -37.87 -4.48 1.28
CA ALA A 504 -37.98 -5.60 0.36
C ALA A 504 -36.94 -6.71 0.61
N LYS A 505 -35.74 -6.37 1.10
CA LYS A 505 -34.72 -7.34 1.52
C LYS A 505 -35.08 -7.94 2.88
N ILE A 506 -35.45 -7.11 3.85
CA ILE A 506 -35.81 -7.56 5.21
C ILE A 506 -36.98 -8.54 5.17
N ASN A 507 -38.00 -8.29 4.35
CA ASN A 507 -39.16 -9.18 4.22
C ASN A 507 -38.82 -10.58 3.70
N LYS A 508 -37.66 -10.77 3.07
CA LYS A 508 -37.16 -12.08 2.63
C LYS A 508 -36.35 -12.80 3.71
N LEU A 509 -36.06 -12.14 4.83
CA LEU A 509 -35.23 -12.63 5.94
C LEU A 509 -36.09 -12.72 7.21
N PRO A 510 -36.95 -13.76 7.34
CA PRO A 510 -37.94 -13.84 8.41
C PRO A 510 -37.32 -13.96 9.81
N GLY A 511 -36.14 -14.57 9.94
CA GLY A 511 -35.41 -14.70 11.20
C GLY A 511 -34.88 -13.36 11.70
N PHE A 512 -34.19 -12.62 10.82
CA PHE A 512 -33.71 -11.28 11.11
C PHE A 512 -34.87 -10.31 11.39
N LYS A 513 -35.90 -10.30 10.53
CA LYS A 513 -37.08 -9.43 10.66
C LYS A 513 -37.74 -9.61 12.03
N LYS A 514 -37.98 -10.86 12.44
CA LYS A 514 -38.60 -11.18 13.73
C LYS A 514 -37.78 -10.62 14.91
N ARG A 515 -36.46 -10.75 14.88
CA ARG A 515 -35.57 -10.24 15.95
C ARG A 515 -35.50 -8.73 15.97
N MET A 516 -35.39 -8.10 14.80
CA MET A 516 -35.43 -6.65 14.66
C MET A 516 -36.75 -6.07 15.20
N GLU A 517 -37.89 -6.62 14.79
CA GLU A 517 -39.21 -6.21 15.28
C GLU A 517 -39.38 -6.46 16.78
N TRP A 518 -38.87 -7.59 17.29
CA TRP A 518 -38.86 -7.84 18.73
C TRP A 518 -38.07 -6.74 19.46
N PHE A 519 -36.86 -6.45 19.00
CA PHE A 519 -36.02 -5.43 19.61
C PHE A 519 -36.71 -4.06 19.63
N LEU A 520 -37.23 -3.60 18.48
CA LEU A 520 -37.92 -2.31 18.38
C LEU A 520 -39.16 -2.22 19.29
N ASN A 521 -39.88 -3.33 19.49
CA ASN A 521 -41.08 -3.36 20.34
C ASN A 521 -40.77 -3.41 21.85
N TYR A 522 -39.71 -4.12 22.24
CA TYR A 522 -39.40 -4.40 23.64
C TYR A 522 -38.24 -3.58 24.23
N ARG A 523 -37.43 -2.91 23.40
CA ARG A 523 -36.33 -2.01 23.78
C ARG A 523 -36.56 -0.58 23.27
N LYS A 524 -37.72 0.00 23.63
CA LYS A 524 -38.11 1.36 23.22
C LYS A 524 -37.16 2.45 23.72
N ASP A 525 -36.51 2.22 24.85
CA ASP A 525 -35.43 3.03 25.40
C ASP A 525 -34.33 3.23 24.36
N LEU A 526 -33.83 2.13 23.79
CA LEU A 526 -32.75 2.16 22.80
C LEU A 526 -33.25 2.53 21.40
N ALA A 527 -34.47 2.12 21.04
CA ALA A 527 -35.05 2.45 19.74
C ALA A 527 -35.26 3.96 19.56
N SER A 528 -35.39 4.73 20.64
CA SER A 528 -35.50 6.19 20.57
C SER A 528 -34.23 6.90 20.09
N LEU A 529 -33.08 6.22 20.17
CA LEU A 529 -31.77 6.73 19.74
C LEU A 529 -31.47 6.43 18.26
N VAL A 530 -32.35 5.70 17.59
CA VAL A 530 -32.18 5.30 16.19
C VAL A 530 -33.37 5.79 15.39
N THR A 531 -33.10 6.61 14.37
CA THR A 531 -34.12 7.00 13.40
C THR A 531 -34.18 5.94 12.31
N TYR A 532 -35.34 5.30 12.12
CA TYR A 532 -35.57 4.22 11.15
C TYR A 532 -36.63 4.58 10.10
#